data_AF-A0AB72ZQM1-F1
#
_entry.id   AF-A0AB72ZQM1-F1
#
_cell.length_a   1.000
_cell.length_b   1.000
_cell.length_c   1.000
_cell.angle_alpha   90.00
_cell.angle_beta   90.00
_cell.angle_gamma   90.00
#
_symmetry.space_group_name_H-M   'P 1'
#
loop_
_entity.id
_entity.type
_entity.pdbx_description
1 polymer ?
#
loop_
_entity_poly.entity_id
_entity_poly.type
_entity_poly.pdbx_seq_one_letter_code
_entity_poly.pdbx_strand_id
1 'polypeptide(L)' 'MRGIFRCAESVRGQHIALLDDVVTTGSTLNEIAHLLWAQGIASLQIWSVCRTL' A
#
# COMPACT_ATOMS: atom_id res chain seq x y z
N MET A 1 -12.34 2.50 -1.53
CA MET A 1 -12.80 1.50 -0.55
C MET A 1 -12.38 2.01 0.84
N ARG A 2 -13.02 1.57 1.93
CA ARG A 2 -12.63 1.93 3.31
C ARG A 2 -12.89 0.77 4.25
N GLY A 3 -11.90 0.41 5.07
CA GLY A 3 -12.00 -0.62 6.11
C GLY A 3 -11.96 -2.06 5.60
N ILE A 4 -11.52 -2.29 4.36
CA ILE A 4 -11.49 -3.64 3.77
C ILE A 4 -10.17 -4.35 4.08
N PHE A 5 -9.06 -3.61 4.18
CA PHE A 5 -7.73 -4.16 4.42
C PHE A 5 -7.40 -4.25 5.90
N ARG A 6 -6.56 -5.23 6.26
CA ARG A 6 -6.03 -5.45 7.62
C ARG A 6 -4.56 -5.88 7.54
N CYS A 7 -3.73 -5.41 8.46
CA CYS A 7 -2.36 -5.90 8.63
C CYS A 7 -2.36 -6.93 9.77
N ALA A 8 -2.04 -8.19 9.46
CA ALA A 8 -2.06 -9.26 10.46
C ALA A 8 -0.79 -9.28 11.34
N GLU A 9 0.33 -8.83 10.79
CA GLU A 9 1.64 -8.83 11.46
C GLU A 9 2.17 -7.41 11.64
N SER A 10 3.11 -7.24 12.57
CA SER A 10 3.75 -5.95 12.80
C SER A 10 4.72 -5.62 11.66
N VAL A 11 4.47 -4.49 10.99
CA VAL A 11 5.35 -3.94 9.94
C VAL A 11 6.13 -2.70 10.40
N ARG A 12 6.17 -2.45 11.71
CA ARG A 12 6.78 -1.25 12.27
C ARG A 12 8.26 -1.17 11.93
N GLY A 13 8.69 -0.02 11.41
CA GLY A 13 10.06 0.25 11.02
C GLY A 13 10.51 -0.46 9.73
N GLN A 14 9.63 -1.19 9.04
CA GLN A 14 10.00 -1.92 7.83
C GLN A 14 9.89 -1.03 6.58
N HIS A 15 10.70 -1.35 5.57
CA HIS A 15 10.62 -0.77 4.23
C HIS A 15 9.72 -1.67 3.36
N ILE A 16 8.56 -1.17 2.95
CA ILE A 16 7.55 -1.97 2.26
C ILE A 16 7.44 -1.55 0.80
N ALA A 17 7.39 -2.54 -0.10
CA ALA A 17 7.02 -2.34 -1.50
C ALA A 17 5.65 -2.99 -1.77
N LEU A 18 4.72 -2.22 -2.32
CA LEU A 18 3.47 -2.71 -2.88
C LEU A 18 3.68 -2.93 -4.38
N LEU A 19 3.50 -4.17 -4.83
CA LEU A 19 3.63 -4.56 -6.22
C LEU A 19 2.26 -4.94 -6.77
N ASP A 20 1.89 -4.34 -7.91
CA ASP A 20 0.63 -4.63 -8.61
C ASP A 20 0.84 -4.63 -10.12
N ASP A 21 0.03 -5.35 -10.88
CA ASP A 21 0.20 -5.42 -12.35
C ASP A 21 -0.20 -4.11 -13.02
N VAL A 22 -1.39 -3.59 -12.70
CA VAL A 22 -1.94 -2.34 -13.25
C VAL A 22 -2.59 -1.50 -12.16
N VAL A 23 -2.09 -0.27 -12.02
CA VAL A 23 -2.71 0.74 -11.16
C VAL A 23 -3.64 1.61 -12.00
N THR A 24 -4.93 1.62 -11.62
CA THR A 24 -5.90 2.56 -12.19
C THR A 24 -6.00 3.85 -11.38
N THR A 25 -7.10 4.04 -10.64
CA THR A 25 -7.33 5.21 -9.78
C THR A 25 -6.42 5.29 -8.56
N GLY A 26 -5.66 4.21 -8.27
CA GLY A 26 -4.84 4.10 -7.06
C GLY A 26 -5.64 4.01 -5.75
N SER A 27 -6.98 3.90 -5.81
CA SER A 27 -7.82 3.89 -4.61
C SER A 27 -7.52 2.71 -3.67
N THR A 28 -7.26 1.52 -4.23
CA THR A 28 -6.81 0.34 -3.48
C THR A 28 -5.47 0.59 -2.79
N LEU A 29 -4.48 1.07 -3.53
CA LEU A 29 -3.14 1.35 -3.01
C LEU A 29 -3.15 2.44 -1.94
N ASN A 30 -3.96 3.49 -2.10
CA ASN A 30 -4.08 4.54 -1.10
C ASN A 30 -4.65 4.01 0.21
N GLU A 31 -5.67 3.15 0.16
CA GLU A 31 -6.23 2.55 1.38
C GLU A 31 -5.21 1.67 2.10
N ILE A 32 -4.47 0.83 1.36
CA ILE A 32 -3.40 0.00 1.91
C ILE A 32 -2.27 0.88 2.47
N ALA A 33 -1.87 1.93 1.75
CA ALA A 33 -0.82 2.85 2.17
C ALA A 33 -1.17 3.53 3.49
N HIS A 34 -2.40 4.04 3.64
CA HIS A 34 -2.87 4.62 4.90
C HIS A 34 -2.81 3.63 6.06
N LEU A 35 -3.23 2.39 5.82
CA LEU A 35 -3.15 1.33 6.81
C LEU A 35 -1.71 1.01 7.20
N LEU A 36 -0.79 0.87 6.24
CA LEU A 36 0.61 0.56 6.52
C LEU A 36 1.32 1.72 7.25
N TRP A 37 1.06 2.97 6.87
CA TRP A 37 1.59 4.13 7.59
C TRP A 37 1.07 4.20 9.03
N ALA A 38 -0.20 3.87 9.26
CA ALA A 38 -0.75 3.78 10.61
C ALA A 38 -0.09 2.66 11.45
N GLN A 39 0.51 1.65 10.82
CA GLN A 39 1.31 0.61 11.49
C GLN A 39 2.78 1.00 11.70
N GLY A 40 3.20 2.19 11.23
CA GLY A 40 4.52 2.75 11.52
C GLY A 40 5.65 2.19 10.65
N ILE A 41 5.40 1.91 9.37
CA ILE A 41 6.45 1.56 8.39
C ILE A 41 7.51 2.67 8.28
N ALA A 42 8.74 2.32 7.90
CA ALA A 42 9.82 3.27 7.66
C ALA A 42 9.74 3.92 6.27
N SER A 43 9.31 3.16 5.26
CA SER A 43 9.09 3.69 3.91
C SER A 43 8.10 2.85 3.12
N LEU A 44 7.49 3.47 2.10
CA LEU A 44 6.60 2.81 1.16
C LEU A 44 7.04 3.07 -0.29
N GLN A 45 7.12 2.02 -1.09
CA GLN A 45 7.30 2.09 -2.54
C GLN A 45 6.10 1.43 -3.22
N ILE A 46 5.72 1.95 -4.38
CA ILE A 46 4.63 1.40 -5.20
C ILE A 46 5.21 1.09 -6.57
N TRP A 47 5.20 -0.19 -6.95
CA TRP A 47 5.69 -0.67 -8.22
C TRP A 47 4.54 -1.25 -9.01
N SER A 48 4.46 -0.86 -10.27
CA SER A 48 3.49 -1.44 -11.18
C SER A 48 4.01 -1.43 -12.60
N VAL A 49 3.59 -2.43 -13.37
CA VAL A 49 3.95 -2.53 -14.79
C VAL A 49 3.23 -1.44 -15.58
N CYS A 50 2.01 -1.08 -15.19
CA CYS A 50 1.25 -0.03 -15.86
C CYS A 50 0.53 0.89 -14.87
N ARG A 51 0.50 2.19 -15.16
CA ARG A 51 -0.35 3.15 -14.48
C ARG A 51 -1.25 3.82 -15.50
N THR A 52 -2.55 3.74 -15.30
CA THR A 52 -3.51 4.48 -16.13
C THR A 52 -3.75 5.86 -15.51
N LEU A 53 -3.93 6.88 -16.37
CA LEU A 53 -4.23 8.26 -15.96
C LEU A 53 -5.73 8.47 -15.77
#